data_AF-A0A0F4XGG1-F1
#
_entry.id   AF-A0A0F4XGG1-F1
#
_cell.length_a   1.000
_cell.length_b   1.000
_cell.length_c   1.000
_cell.angle_alpha   90.00
_cell.angle_beta   90.00
_cell.angle_gamma   90.00
#
_symmetry.space_group_name_H-M   'P 1'
#
loop_
_entity.id
_entity.type
_entity.pdbx_description
1 polymer ?
#
loop_
_entity_poly.entity_id
_entity_poly.type
_entity_poly.pdbx_seq_one_letter_code
_entity_poly.pdbx_strand_id
1 'polypeptide(L)'
;MKVVVLTGPESSGKSWLAAQLQEHFGGVRVDEYVRHFMEQTRRDTCLADITDIASGQLAWEDQARARRPALLILDTHLLSNILWSQTLFGDCPDWLEPALLARHYDLHLLLSPEQVEWTGDGLRCQPELAERLAFFQAIEAWLSVNRQPFQVIEGDWAQRQQQVFAAVARLLEA
;
A
#
# COMPACT_ATOMS: atom_id res chain seq x y z
N MET A 1 7.71 17.96 -2.13
CA MET A 1 7.40 16.57 -2.51
C MET A 1 6.13 16.19 -1.78
N LYS A 2 5.10 15.75 -2.50
CA LYS A 2 3.89 15.15 -1.93
C LYS A 2 4.02 13.63 -2.01
N VAL A 3 3.66 12.92 -0.94
CA VAL A 3 3.77 11.47 -0.83
C VAL A 3 2.37 10.87 -0.69
N VAL A 4 1.98 10.09 -1.69
CA VAL A 4 0.69 9.40 -1.74
C VAL A 4 0.91 7.91 -1.57
N VAL A 5 0.19 7.29 -0.66
CA VAL A 5 0.21 5.84 -0.43
C VAL A 5 -1.08 5.24 -0.98
N LEU A 6 -0.98 4.21 -1.82
CA LEU A 6 -2.09 3.35 -2.17
C LEU A 6 -2.06 2.15 -1.22
N THR A 7 -3.12 1.98 -0.45
CA THR A 7 -3.22 0.93 0.57
C THR A 7 -4.58 0.25 0.49
N GLY A 8 -4.66 -0.98 1.01
CA GLY A 8 -5.84 -1.82 0.95
C GLY A 8 -5.48 -3.30 0.83
N PRO A 9 -6.48 -4.19 0.93
CA PRO A 9 -6.30 -5.63 0.83
C PRO A 9 -5.74 -6.06 -0.53
N GLU A 10 -5.38 -7.33 -0.66
CA GLU A 10 -5.06 -7.91 -1.97
C GLU A 10 -6.24 -7.80 -2.96
N SER A 11 -5.90 -7.79 -4.25
CA SER A 11 -6.87 -7.63 -5.34
C SER A 11 -7.73 -6.35 -5.30
N SER A 12 -7.31 -5.26 -4.63
CA SER A 12 -8.09 -4.00 -4.57
C SER A 12 -7.75 -2.98 -5.65
N GLY A 13 -6.75 -3.24 -6.50
CA GLY A 13 -6.37 -2.36 -7.61
C GLY A 13 -5.23 -1.38 -7.35
N LYS A 14 -4.48 -1.53 -6.25
CA LYS A 14 -3.38 -0.62 -5.86
C LYS A 14 -2.36 -0.41 -6.98
N SER A 15 -1.72 -1.47 -7.45
CA SER A 15 -0.67 -1.39 -8.48
C SER A 15 -1.16 -0.78 -9.79
N TRP A 16 -2.41 -1.08 -10.17
CA TRP A 16 -3.04 -0.48 -11.35
C TRP A 16 -3.25 1.02 -11.17
N LEU A 17 -3.87 1.46 -10.07
CA LEU A 17 -4.08 2.90 -9.81
C LEU A 17 -2.78 3.66 -9.61
N ALA A 18 -1.76 3.04 -9.00
CA ALA A 18 -0.43 3.62 -8.85
C ALA A 18 0.24 3.86 -10.22
N ALA A 19 0.10 2.91 -11.15
CA ALA A 19 0.54 3.07 -12.53
C ALA A 19 -0.20 4.22 -13.24
N GLN A 20 -1.52 4.27 -13.10
CA GLN A 20 -2.35 5.32 -13.70
C GLN A 20 -2.01 6.72 -13.17
N LEU A 21 -1.75 6.84 -11.87
CA LEU A 21 -1.29 8.09 -11.28
C LEU A 21 0.07 8.53 -11.84
N GLN A 22 1.02 7.59 -11.96
CA GLN A 22 2.33 7.91 -12.52
C GLN A 22 2.23 8.32 -13.99
N GLU A 23 1.39 7.64 -14.78
CA GLU A 23 1.15 7.96 -16.18
C GLU A 23 0.53 9.34 -16.36
N HIS A 24 -0.43 9.71 -15.50
CA HIS A 24 -1.17 10.96 -15.61
C HIS A 24 -0.43 12.17 -14.99
N PHE A 25 0.09 12.04 -13.78
CA PHE A 25 0.71 13.14 -13.02
C PHE A 25 2.24 13.13 -13.07
N GLY A 26 2.85 12.08 -13.61
CA GLY A 26 4.29 11.84 -13.53
C GLY A 26 4.73 11.45 -12.12
N GLY A 27 5.97 11.81 -11.76
CA GLY A 27 6.56 11.50 -10.46
C GLY A 27 7.28 10.15 -10.41
N VAL A 28 7.53 9.68 -9.20
CA VAL A 28 8.25 8.41 -8.95
C VAL A 28 7.31 7.45 -8.26
N ARG A 29 7.17 6.25 -8.82
CA ARG A 29 6.43 5.13 -8.22
C ARG A 29 7.40 4.17 -7.54
N VAL A 30 7.00 3.66 -6.38
CA VAL A 30 7.65 2.56 -5.67
C VAL A 30 6.66 1.41 -5.59
N ASP A 31 7.07 0.26 -6.10
CA ASP A 31 6.26 -0.95 -6.16
C ASP A 31 6.38 -1.79 -4.88
N GLU A 32 5.53 -2.81 -4.77
CA GLU A 32 5.37 -3.63 -3.57
C GLU A 32 6.55 -4.60 -3.47
N TYR A 33 7.42 -4.38 -2.48
CA TYR A 33 8.68 -5.12 -2.37
C TYR A 33 8.50 -6.62 -2.16
N VAL A 34 7.45 -7.04 -1.42
CA VAL A 34 7.23 -8.47 -1.15
C VAL A 34 7.05 -9.28 -2.43
N ARG A 35 6.48 -8.70 -3.50
CA ARG A 35 6.37 -9.38 -4.80
C ARG A 35 7.75 -9.69 -5.38
N HIS A 36 8.64 -8.71 -5.35
CA HIS A 36 10.03 -8.90 -5.78
C HIS A 36 10.74 -9.96 -4.92
N PHE A 37 10.56 -9.92 -3.61
CA PHE A 37 11.15 -10.90 -2.70
C PHE A 37 10.67 -12.34 -3.01
N MET A 38 9.37 -12.53 -3.22
CA MET A 38 8.79 -13.84 -3.55
C MET A 38 9.27 -14.36 -4.92
N GLU A 39 9.38 -13.48 -5.92
CA GLU A 39 9.92 -13.83 -7.24
C GLU A 39 11.38 -14.30 -7.16
N GLN A 40 12.19 -13.68 -6.30
CA GLN A 40 13.59 -14.05 -6.11
C GLN A 40 13.76 -15.35 -5.33
N THR A 41 13.01 -15.51 -4.24
CA THR A 41 13.14 -16.66 -3.33
C THR A 41 12.41 -17.91 -3.81
N ARG A 42 11.37 -17.75 -4.64
CA ARG A 42 10.53 -18.83 -5.20
C ARG A 42 9.96 -19.78 -4.13
N ARG A 43 9.60 -19.22 -2.98
CA ARG A 43 8.92 -19.92 -1.87
C ARG A 43 7.95 -18.98 -1.18
N ASP A 44 7.07 -19.56 -0.37
CA ASP A 44 6.21 -18.79 0.54
C ASP A 44 7.06 -18.07 1.59
N THR A 45 6.56 -16.90 2.02
CA THR A 45 7.18 -16.09 3.06
C THR A 45 6.95 -16.71 4.43
N CYS A 46 7.85 -16.42 5.37
CA CYS A 46 7.70 -16.76 6.78
C CYS A 46 8.00 -15.54 7.66
N LEU A 47 7.71 -15.66 8.97
CA LEU A 47 7.93 -14.57 9.93
C LEU A 47 9.37 -14.02 9.92
N ALA A 48 10.36 -14.90 9.70
CA ALA A 48 11.77 -14.49 9.65
C ALA A 48 12.08 -13.56 8.46
N ASP A 49 11.28 -13.59 7.40
CA ASP A 49 11.48 -12.76 6.20
C ASP A 49 10.95 -11.34 6.37
N ILE A 50 10.07 -11.10 7.35
CA ILE A 50 9.35 -9.82 7.49
C ILE A 50 10.32 -8.65 7.67
N THR A 51 11.41 -8.85 8.40
CA THR A 51 12.42 -7.79 8.58
C THR A 51 13.11 -7.44 7.27
N ASP A 52 13.46 -8.44 6.45
CA ASP A 52 14.13 -8.22 5.16
C ASP A 52 13.18 -7.58 4.14
N ILE A 53 11.92 -8.05 4.08
CA ILE A 53 10.87 -7.50 3.21
C ILE A 53 10.60 -6.03 3.57
N ALA A 54 10.41 -5.73 4.86
CA ALA A 54 10.15 -4.38 5.32
C ALA A 54 11.35 -3.45 5.08
N SER A 55 12.57 -3.93 5.31
CA SER A 55 13.80 -3.19 5.04
C SER A 55 13.96 -2.90 3.55
N GLY A 56 13.62 -3.85 2.68
CA GLY A 56 13.61 -3.67 1.23
C GLY A 56 12.61 -2.61 0.77
N GLN A 57 11.38 -2.64 1.29
CA GLN A 57 10.37 -1.61 1.02
C GLN A 57 10.85 -0.22 1.42
N LEU A 58 11.45 -0.10 2.62
CA LEU A 58 12.00 1.18 3.09
C LEU A 58 13.17 1.64 2.23
N ALA A 59 14.07 0.75 1.82
CA ALA A 59 15.20 1.10 0.98
C ALA A 59 14.73 1.65 -0.38
N TRP A 60 13.71 1.04 -0.99
CA TRP A 60 13.12 1.54 -2.23
C TRP A 60 12.42 2.88 -2.05
N GLU A 61 11.68 3.06 -0.95
CA GLU A 61 11.07 4.33 -0.58
C GLU A 61 12.13 5.43 -0.41
N ASP A 62 13.20 5.17 0.35
CA ASP A 62 14.27 6.12 0.65
C ASP A 62 15.03 6.52 -0.63
N GLN A 63 15.31 5.57 -1.53
CA GLN A 63 15.89 5.85 -2.85
C GLN A 63 14.99 6.77 -3.69
N ALA A 64 13.68 6.54 -3.68
CA ALA A 64 12.73 7.37 -4.39
C ALA A 64 12.61 8.78 -3.77
N ARG A 65 12.60 8.88 -2.43
CA ARG A 65 12.62 10.16 -1.70
C ARG A 65 13.89 10.97 -2.01
N ALA A 66 15.05 10.33 -2.12
CA ALA A 66 16.32 10.98 -2.44
C ALA A 66 16.30 11.69 -3.83
N ARG A 67 15.47 11.21 -4.76
CA ARG A 67 15.25 11.87 -6.06
C ARG A 67 14.47 13.18 -5.97
N ARG A 68 13.86 13.46 -4.82
CA ARG A 68 13.04 14.66 -4.54
C ARG A 68 11.99 14.96 -5.62
N PRO A 69 11.16 13.98 -6.03
CA PRO A 69 10.12 14.23 -7.01
C PRO A 69 9.06 15.21 -6.48
N ALA A 70 8.30 15.84 -7.38
CA ALA A 70 7.12 16.60 -6.99
C ALA A 70 6.08 15.69 -6.33
N LEU A 71 5.87 14.49 -6.91
CA LEU A 71 4.96 13.44 -6.44
C LEU A 71 5.72 12.12 -6.27
N LEU A 72 5.59 11.51 -5.09
CA LEU A 72 6.03 10.16 -4.78
C LEU A 72 4.79 9.27 -4.54
N ILE A 73 4.70 8.17 -5.28
CA ILE A 73 3.56 7.25 -5.28
C ILE A 73 4.04 5.92 -4.72
N LEU A 74 3.43 5.46 -3.62
CA LEU A 74 3.83 4.24 -2.92
C LEU A 74 2.71 3.18 -3.05
N ASP A 75 3.03 2.05 -3.68
CA ASP A 75 2.23 0.83 -3.69
C ASP A 75 3.07 -0.26 -3.05
N THR A 76 3.13 -0.46 -1.75
CA THR A 76 2.40 0.12 -0.61
C THR A 76 3.45 0.72 0.35
N HIS A 77 3.18 0.75 1.66
CA HIS A 77 4.17 1.08 2.70
C HIS A 77 4.13 0.05 3.86
N LEU A 78 4.90 0.31 4.92
CA LEU A 78 5.09 -0.65 6.02
C LEU A 78 3.82 -1.15 6.72
N LEU A 79 2.70 -0.41 6.71
CA LEU A 79 1.47 -0.90 7.34
C LEU A 79 1.00 -2.22 6.74
N SER A 80 1.18 -2.42 5.42
CA SER A 80 0.84 -3.69 4.80
C SER A 80 1.71 -4.84 5.32
N ASN A 81 3.02 -4.60 5.54
CA ASN A 81 3.91 -5.59 6.13
C ASN A 81 3.49 -5.93 7.57
N ILE A 82 3.13 -4.92 8.37
CA ILE A 82 2.67 -5.10 9.76
C ILE A 82 1.43 -5.98 9.79
N LEU A 83 0.39 -5.59 9.03
CA LEU A 83 -0.89 -6.29 9.06
C LEU A 83 -0.80 -7.70 8.45
N TRP A 84 -0.02 -7.89 7.38
CA TRP A 84 0.20 -9.23 6.82
C TRP A 84 0.97 -10.13 7.78
N SER A 85 2.00 -9.61 8.44
CA SER A 85 2.77 -10.36 9.45
C SER A 85 1.85 -10.84 10.58
N GLN A 86 1.02 -9.94 11.11
CA GLN A 86 0.03 -10.28 12.15
C GLN A 86 -1.00 -11.29 11.65
N THR A 87 -1.51 -11.11 10.44
CA THR A 87 -2.57 -11.97 9.87
C THR A 87 -2.07 -13.38 9.59
N LEU A 88 -0.86 -13.53 9.04
CA LEU A 88 -0.32 -14.81 8.61
C LEU A 88 0.44 -15.55 9.71
N PHE A 89 1.09 -14.81 10.62
CA PHE A 89 2.04 -15.38 11.58
C PHE A 89 1.68 -15.08 13.04
N GLY A 90 0.68 -14.23 13.31
CA GLY A 90 0.29 -13.85 14.67
C GLY A 90 1.33 -13.00 15.42
N ASP A 91 2.35 -12.52 14.71
CA ASP A 91 3.47 -11.76 15.28
C ASP A 91 3.97 -10.72 14.26
N CYS A 92 4.68 -9.70 14.72
CA CYS A 92 5.25 -8.65 13.89
C CYS A 92 6.49 -8.04 14.58
N PRO A 93 7.62 -7.83 13.88
CA PRO A 93 8.78 -7.23 14.52
C PRO A 93 8.49 -5.81 15.05
N ASP A 94 8.80 -5.59 16.33
CA ASP A 94 8.46 -4.37 17.08
C ASP A 94 9.00 -3.07 16.47
N TRP A 95 10.00 -3.15 15.59
CA TRP A 95 10.61 -1.98 14.97
C TRP A 95 9.76 -1.38 13.84
N LEU A 96 8.83 -2.15 13.24
CA LEU A 96 8.11 -1.73 12.03
C LEU A 96 7.21 -0.51 12.28
N GLU A 97 6.40 -0.54 13.35
CA GLU A 97 5.45 0.54 13.63
C GLU A 97 6.16 1.86 13.98
N PRO A 98 7.17 1.89 14.87
CA PRO A 98 7.98 3.10 15.07
C PRO A 98 8.63 3.61 13.79
N ALA A 99 9.12 2.72 12.91
CA ALA A 99 9.73 3.12 11.64
C ALA A 99 8.70 3.69 10.65
N LEU A 100 7.46 3.20 10.66
CA LEU A 100 6.36 3.75 9.87
C LEU A 100 5.96 5.14 10.38
N LEU A 101 5.77 5.28 11.70
CA LEU A 101 5.36 6.56 12.33
C LEU A 101 6.44 7.65 12.27
N ALA A 102 7.72 7.28 12.10
CA ALA A 102 8.80 8.24 11.90
C ALA A 102 8.80 8.91 10.51
N ARG A 103 7.94 8.47 9.59
CA ARG A 103 7.87 8.95 8.20
C ARG A 103 6.66 9.83 7.96
N HIS A 104 6.80 10.75 7.00
CA HIS A 104 5.73 11.63 6.56
C HIS A 104 5.06 11.11 5.28
N TYR A 105 3.73 11.03 5.32
CA TYR A 105 2.86 10.68 4.21
C TYR A 105 1.74 11.73 4.14
N ASP A 106 1.51 12.31 2.97
CA ASP A 106 0.53 13.40 2.83
C ASP A 106 -0.90 12.87 2.65
N LEU A 107 -1.07 11.70 2.04
CA LEU A 107 -2.38 11.11 1.79
C LEU A 107 -2.30 9.59 1.61
N HIS A 108 -3.19 8.88 2.30
CA HIS A 108 -3.45 7.47 2.05
C HIS A 108 -4.74 7.32 1.25
N LEU A 109 -4.65 6.69 0.09
CA LEU A 109 -5.81 6.26 -0.69
C LEU A 109 -6.09 4.82 -0.27
N LEU A 110 -7.17 4.63 0.50
CA LEU A 110 -7.54 3.32 1.05
C LEU A 110 -8.59 2.67 0.14
N LEU A 111 -8.16 1.66 -0.62
CA LEU A 111 -9.00 1.01 -1.63
C LEU A 111 -9.87 -0.07 -1.00
N SER A 112 -11.19 0.10 -1.06
CA SER A 112 -12.16 -0.90 -0.63
C SER A 112 -12.06 -2.17 -1.49
N PRO A 113 -12.15 -3.37 -0.92
CA PRO A 113 -12.27 -4.61 -1.69
C PRO A 113 -13.68 -4.80 -2.29
N GLU A 114 -14.66 -4.02 -1.87
CA GLU A 114 -16.03 -4.13 -2.35
C GLU A 114 -16.11 -3.79 -3.85
N GLN A 115 -16.98 -4.49 -4.57
CA GLN A 115 -17.22 -4.26 -6.01
C GLN A 115 -16.02 -4.54 -6.92
N VAL A 116 -14.96 -5.19 -6.40
CA VAL A 116 -13.81 -5.67 -7.19
C VAL A 116 -13.62 -7.17 -6.97
N GLU A 117 -13.70 -7.91 -8.07
CA GLU A 117 -13.48 -9.35 -8.07
C GLU A 117 -12.06 -9.69 -7.62
N TRP A 118 -11.93 -10.76 -6.84
CA TRP A 118 -10.63 -11.31 -6.53
C TRP A 118 -10.05 -12.02 -7.76
N THR A 119 -8.76 -11.85 -8.01
CA THR A 119 -8.07 -12.50 -9.14
C THR A 119 -6.79 -13.13 -8.63
N GLY A 120 -6.67 -14.45 -8.67
CA GLY A 120 -5.44 -15.12 -8.26
C GLY A 120 -4.30 -14.90 -9.26
N ASP A 121 -3.10 -14.62 -8.76
CA ASP A 121 -1.86 -14.52 -9.55
C ASP A 121 -0.77 -15.50 -9.08
N GLY A 122 -1.14 -16.47 -8.23
CA GLY A 122 -0.22 -17.45 -7.63
C GLY A 122 0.47 -16.98 -6.36
N LEU A 123 0.39 -15.69 -6.01
CA LEU A 123 0.97 -15.13 -4.77
C LEU A 123 -0.09 -14.76 -3.72
N ARG A 124 -1.35 -14.63 -4.13
CA ARG A 124 -2.47 -14.20 -3.28
C ARG A 124 -3.03 -15.35 -2.45
N CYS A 125 -3.45 -15.04 -1.22
CA CYS A 125 -3.83 -16.06 -0.22
C CYS A 125 -5.18 -15.85 0.46
N GLN A 126 -5.87 -14.72 0.22
CA GLN A 126 -7.17 -14.38 0.82
C GLN A 126 -8.24 -14.12 -0.25
N PRO A 127 -8.76 -15.19 -0.90
CA PRO A 127 -9.80 -15.06 -1.93
C PRO A 127 -11.14 -14.56 -1.36
N GLU A 128 -11.40 -14.82 -0.08
CA GLU A 128 -12.67 -14.55 0.56
C GLU A 128 -12.86 -13.04 0.83
N LEU A 129 -14.02 -12.52 0.44
CA LEU A 129 -14.34 -11.10 0.64
C LEU A 129 -14.31 -10.71 2.12
N ALA A 130 -14.74 -11.61 3.02
CA ALA A 130 -14.75 -11.34 4.45
C ALA A 130 -13.34 -11.09 5.01
N GLU A 131 -12.34 -11.84 4.56
CA GLU A 131 -10.94 -11.66 4.98
C GLU A 131 -10.38 -10.34 4.45
N ARG A 132 -10.66 -10.03 3.17
CA ARG A 132 -10.26 -8.77 2.54
C ARG A 132 -10.90 -7.56 3.23
N LEU A 133 -12.17 -7.67 3.66
CA LEU A 133 -12.86 -6.64 4.43
C LEU A 133 -12.25 -6.47 5.82
N ALA A 134 -11.92 -7.56 6.51
CA ALA A 134 -11.23 -7.49 7.80
C ALA A 134 -9.88 -6.77 7.68
N PHE A 135 -9.11 -7.07 6.63
CA PHE A 135 -7.84 -6.40 6.36
C PHE A 135 -8.02 -4.90 6.04
N PHE A 136 -9.04 -4.56 5.23
CA PHE A 136 -9.41 -3.17 4.95
C PHE A 136 -9.75 -2.41 6.24
N GLN A 137 -10.58 -2.98 7.11
CA GLN A 137 -11.00 -2.38 8.37
C GLN A 137 -9.82 -2.22 9.34
N ALA A 138 -8.88 -3.17 9.35
CA ALA A 138 -7.65 -3.06 10.14
C ALA A 138 -6.78 -1.89 9.69
N ILE A 139 -6.65 -1.66 8.37
CA ILE A 139 -5.95 -0.48 7.84
C ILE A 139 -6.68 0.80 8.25
N GLU A 140 -8.00 0.87 8.03
CA GLU A 140 -8.81 2.04 8.36
C GLU A 140 -8.71 2.42 9.84
N ALA A 141 -8.81 1.41 10.72
CA ALA A 141 -8.67 1.58 12.16
C ALA A 141 -7.29 2.11 12.53
N TRP A 142 -6.22 1.53 11.98
CA TRP A 142 -4.85 1.97 12.25
C TRP A 142 -4.62 3.42 11.80
N LEU A 143 -5.04 3.77 10.58
CA LEU A 143 -4.93 5.13 10.05
C LEU A 143 -5.70 6.14 10.93
N SER A 144 -6.90 5.77 11.37
CA SER A 144 -7.74 6.60 12.24
C SER A 144 -7.11 6.82 13.62
N VAL A 145 -6.66 5.75 14.28
CA VAL A 145 -6.01 5.81 15.59
C VAL A 145 -4.73 6.65 15.53
N ASN A 146 -3.95 6.50 14.47
CA ASN A 146 -2.70 7.23 14.26
C ASN A 146 -2.88 8.59 13.56
N ARG A 147 -4.13 9.04 13.36
CA ARG A 147 -4.50 10.33 12.76
C ARG A 147 -3.82 10.59 11.41
N GLN A 148 -3.65 9.54 10.63
CA GLN A 148 -3.09 9.64 9.28
C GLN A 148 -4.16 10.17 8.31
N PRO A 149 -3.84 11.11 7.41
CA PRO A 149 -4.80 11.56 6.40
C PRO A 149 -5.12 10.43 5.44
N PHE A 150 -6.39 10.11 5.27
CA PHE A 150 -6.81 9.10 4.30
C PHE A 150 -8.14 9.45 3.62
N GLN A 151 -8.33 8.89 2.43
CA GLN A 151 -9.57 8.91 1.69
C GLN A 151 -9.90 7.47 1.25
N VAL A 152 -11.10 7.01 1.57
CA VAL A 152 -11.62 5.72 1.10
C VAL A 152 -11.96 5.82 -0.40
N ILE A 153 -11.58 4.80 -1.16
CA ILE A 153 -11.78 4.68 -2.60
C ILE A 153 -12.64 3.44 -2.90
N GLU A 154 -13.81 3.68 -3.48
CA GLU A 154 -14.87 2.68 -3.71
C GLU A 154 -15.45 2.77 -5.13
N GLY A 155 -16.31 1.83 -5.51
CA GLY A 155 -16.97 1.81 -6.81
C GLY A 155 -16.29 0.91 -7.85
N ASP A 156 -16.70 1.05 -9.10
CA ASP A 156 -16.08 0.37 -10.24
C ASP A 156 -14.71 0.99 -10.61
N TRP A 157 -14.02 0.38 -11.57
CA TRP A 157 -12.68 0.81 -12.01
C TRP A 157 -12.63 2.29 -12.46
N ALA A 158 -13.65 2.78 -13.14
CA ALA A 158 -13.70 4.16 -13.63
C ALA A 158 -13.95 5.14 -12.50
N GLN A 159 -14.89 4.83 -11.61
CA GLN A 159 -15.21 5.63 -10.42
C GLN A 159 -14.00 5.76 -9.49
N ARG A 160 -13.27 4.66 -9.26
CA ARG A 160 -12.06 4.64 -8.45
C ARG A 160 -10.96 5.50 -9.05
N GLN A 161 -10.73 5.38 -10.35
CA GLN A 161 -9.75 6.22 -11.05
C GLN A 161 -10.09 7.71 -10.91
N GLN A 162 -11.35 8.08 -11.12
CA GLN A 162 -11.80 9.46 -10.98
C GLN A 162 -11.57 10.00 -9.56
N GLN A 163 -11.92 9.22 -8.53
CA GLN A 163 -11.73 9.62 -7.13
C GLN A 163 -10.26 9.80 -6.78
N VAL A 164 -9.40 8.86 -7.20
CA VAL A 164 -7.96 8.90 -6.98
C VAL A 164 -7.33 10.10 -7.68
N PHE A 165 -7.69 10.37 -8.93
CA PHE A 165 -7.16 11.51 -9.69
C PHE A 165 -7.60 12.83 -9.06
N ALA A 166 -8.88 12.96 -8.66
CA ALA A 166 -9.38 14.15 -8.00
C ALA A 166 -8.67 14.40 -6.66
N ALA A 167 -8.38 13.35 -5.90
CA ALA A 167 -7.68 13.46 -4.62
C ALA A 167 -6.23 13.92 -4.80
N VAL A 168 -5.50 13.32 -5.75
CA VAL A 168 -4.09 13.69 -6.03
C VAL A 168 -3.98 15.08 -6.65
N ALA A 169 -4.90 15.47 -7.55
CA ALA A 169 -4.93 16.83 -8.10
C ALA A 169 -5.06 17.88 -6.99
N ARG A 170 -6.04 17.71 -6.07
CA ARG A 170 -6.19 18.61 -4.91
C ARG A 170 -4.94 18.65 -4.02
N LEU A 171 -4.29 17.51 -3.82
CA LEU A 171 -3.08 17.43 -3.00
C LEU A 171 -1.90 18.21 -3.62
N LEU A 172 -1.79 18.22 -4.95
CA LEU A 172 -0.74 18.93 -5.68
C LEU A 172 -0.99 20.44 -5.77
N GLU A 173 -2.24 20.88 -5.66
CA GLU A 173 -2.63 22.29 -5.63
C GLU A 173 -2.46 22.95 -4.25
N ALA A 174 -2.40 22.15 -3.17
CA ALA A 174 -2.25 22.61 -1.79
C ALA A 174 -0.80 22.85 -1.36
#